data_AF-A0A7C7TNQ1-F1
#
_entry.id   AF-A0A7C7TNQ1-F1
#
_cell.length_a   1.000
_cell.length_b   1.000
_cell.length_c   1.000
_cell.angle_alpha   90.00
_cell.angle_beta   90.00
_cell.angle_gamma   90.00
#
_symmetry.space_group_name_H-M   'P 1'
#
loop_
_entity.id
_entity.type
_entity.pdbx_description
1 polymer ?
#
loop_
_entity_poly.entity_id
_entity_poly.type
_entity_poly.pdbx_seq_one_letter_code
_entity_poly.pdbx_strand_id
1 'polypeptide(L)'
;MAMASEAPETTQEEQATLSLNEAFQTYVRQMPQDTKKSAQPEIAKFVRWMGADRLIDTIIPSEIGEYNEIFGAKTATRDATERLSAVKLFLTFLKKKEHIEVNLAQHLRLRKSRTSSRAVVVQNPTRSVKLTQSGYNDMTKQLASLQEERIKIVADIQRAAADGDVRENAPLEAAREAQGMAVGKIREIEATLKVAVIIDASEQDATRVHIGSKIELTDTETNKTIKYQLVEPNEANPLASKISIVSPVGSAILGHRLGDEVKVKTPRGNNTYKISKTA
;
A
#
# COMPACT_ATOMS: atom_id res chain seq x y z
N MET A 1 79.99 -17.18 2.95
CA MET A 1 78.91 -16.32 2.43
C MET A 1 77.74 -17.25 2.15
N ALA A 2 76.72 -17.42 2.99
CA ALA A 2 76.27 -16.63 4.15
C ALA A 2 75.81 -15.20 3.81
N MET A 3 74.56 -15.11 3.33
CA MET A 3 73.50 -14.09 3.56
C MET A 3 72.17 -14.86 3.30
N ALA A 4 71.13 -14.86 4.14
CA ALA A 4 70.16 -13.77 4.37
C ALA A 4 69.62 -13.21 3.02
N SER A 5 68.32 -13.08 2.73
CA SER A 5 67.10 -13.39 3.47
C SER A 5 65.94 -13.55 2.44
N GLU A 6 64.67 -13.83 2.74
CA GLU A 6 63.89 -13.84 4.00
C GLU A 6 62.74 -14.88 3.88
N ALA A 7 61.84 -14.97 4.87
CA ALA A 7 60.49 -15.51 4.69
C ALA A 7 59.45 -14.40 4.96
N PRO A 8 58.32 -14.33 4.25
CA PRO A 8 57.12 -13.71 4.76
C PRO A 8 56.22 -14.78 5.39
N GLU A 9 56.17 -14.80 6.71
CA GLU A 9 54.93 -15.16 7.40
C GLU A 9 53.84 -14.19 6.91
N THR A 10 52.82 -14.70 6.24
CA THR A 10 51.57 -13.98 6.09
C THR A 10 50.50 -14.69 6.91
N THR A 11 50.61 -14.53 8.22
CA THR A 11 49.47 -14.62 9.14
C THR A 11 48.47 -13.56 8.71
N GLN A 12 47.57 -13.90 7.79
CA GLN A 12 46.37 -13.12 7.55
C GLN A 12 45.27 -13.68 8.45
N GLU A 13 45.01 -12.88 9.47
CA GLU A 13 44.12 -13.14 10.59
C GLU A 13 42.78 -13.72 10.12
N GLU A 14 42.50 -14.89 10.67
CA GLU A 14 41.19 -15.49 10.87
C GLU A 14 40.09 -14.40 10.94
N GLN A 15 39.37 -14.20 9.82
CA GLN A 15 38.14 -13.40 9.81
C GLN A 15 37.14 -14.16 10.67
N ALA A 16 37.17 -13.90 11.97
CA ALA A 16 36.28 -14.53 12.94
C ALA A 16 34.84 -14.31 12.48
N THR A 17 34.22 -15.38 11.99
CA THR A 17 32.84 -15.39 11.48
C THR A 17 31.90 -15.25 12.67
N LEU A 18 31.79 -14.03 13.18
CA LEU A 18 31.02 -13.68 14.36
C LEU A 18 29.56 -14.04 14.15
N SER A 19 28.98 -14.72 15.13
CA SER A 19 27.55 -14.96 15.17
C SER A 19 26.80 -13.67 15.48
N LEU A 20 25.52 -13.61 15.06
CA LEU A 20 24.66 -12.47 15.32
C LEU A 20 24.47 -12.20 16.83
N ASN A 21 24.53 -13.24 17.67
CA ASN A 21 24.55 -13.15 19.12
C ASN A 21 25.83 -12.48 19.66
N GLU A 22 27.02 -12.87 19.19
CA GLU A 22 28.29 -12.27 19.66
C GLU A 22 28.39 -10.79 19.32
N ALA A 23 27.98 -10.39 18.11
CA ALA A 23 27.93 -8.99 17.75
C ALA A 23 26.84 -8.22 18.53
N PHE A 24 25.71 -8.86 18.87
CA PHE A 24 24.71 -8.29 19.77
C PHE A 24 25.27 -8.04 21.18
N GLN A 25 25.95 -9.03 21.79
CA GLN A 25 26.59 -8.84 23.11
C GLN A 25 27.64 -7.74 23.08
N THR A 26 28.46 -7.70 22.02
CA THR A 26 29.47 -6.65 21.79
C THR A 26 28.83 -5.26 21.70
N TYR A 27 27.71 -5.13 20.99
CA TYR A 27 26.97 -3.88 20.88
C TYR A 27 26.34 -3.44 22.20
N VAL A 28 25.70 -4.36 22.92
CA VAL A 28 25.08 -4.12 24.24
C VAL A 28 26.12 -3.77 25.33
N ARG A 29 27.38 -4.17 25.16
CA ARG A 29 28.50 -3.77 26.03
C ARG A 29 29.00 -2.35 25.76
N GLN A 30 28.83 -1.84 24.54
CA GLN A 30 29.27 -0.50 24.12
C GLN A 30 28.15 0.57 24.21
N MET A 31 26.92 0.18 24.53
CA MET A 31 25.78 1.09 24.69
C MET A 31 25.74 1.83 26.05
N PRO A 32 25.36 3.13 26.07
CA PRO A 32 24.97 3.84 27.29
C PRO A 32 23.80 3.16 28.02
N GLN A 33 23.82 3.16 29.35
CA GLN A 33 22.81 2.48 30.19
C GLN A 33 21.38 3.02 30.00
N ASP A 34 21.24 4.30 29.64
CA ASP A 34 19.94 4.95 29.44
C ASP A 34 19.19 4.38 28.22
N THR A 35 19.87 4.29 27.07
CA THR A 35 19.31 3.71 25.84
C THR A 35 19.26 2.19 25.88
N LYS A 36 20.18 1.54 26.60
CA LYS A 36 20.26 0.08 26.75
C LYS A 36 18.95 -0.55 27.24
N LYS A 37 18.28 0.05 28.23
CA LYS A 37 17.02 -0.50 28.79
C LYS A 37 15.89 -0.62 27.76
N SER A 38 15.84 0.28 26.77
CA SER A 38 14.82 0.28 25.72
C SER A 38 15.28 -0.49 24.47
N ALA A 39 16.54 -0.32 24.06
CA ALA A 39 17.07 -0.92 22.83
C ALA A 39 17.37 -2.43 22.95
N GLN A 40 17.90 -2.88 24.09
CA GLN A 40 18.32 -4.27 24.29
C GLN A 40 17.21 -5.31 24.04
N PRO A 41 15.98 -5.20 24.59
CA PRO A 41 14.93 -6.20 24.35
C PRO A 41 14.47 -6.25 22.88
N GLU A 42 14.53 -5.13 22.15
CA GLU A 42 14.07 -5.06 20.76
C GLU A 42 15.10 -5.61 19.79
N ILE A 43 16.39 -5.36 20.05
CA ILE A 43 17.47 -5.99 19.29
C ILE A 43 17.54 -7.50 19.63
N ALA A 44 17.29 -7.91 20.88
CA ALA A 44 17.22 -9.33 21.24
C ALA A 44 16.10 -10.08 20.50
N LYS A 45 14.93 -9.45 20.29
CA LYS A 45 13.85 -10.01 19.46
C LYS A 45 14.28 -10.15 18.00
N PHE A 46 14.95 -9.15 17.44
CA PHE A 46 15.51 -9.20 16.08
C PHE A 46 16.53 -10.33 15.93
N VAL A 47 17.50 -10.43 16.83
CA VAL A 47 18.52 -11.50 16.85
C VAL A 47 17.89 -12.88 16.95
N ARG A 48 16.88 -13.04 17.82
CA ARG A 48 16.12 -14.30 17.93
C ARG A 48 15.33 -14.65 16.67
N TRP A 49 14.81 -13.66 15.95
CA TRP A 49 14.05 -13.87 14.71
C TRP A 49 14.96 -14.24 13.53
N MET A 50 16.11 -13.57 13.39
CA MET A 50 17.13 -13.85 12.36
C MET A 50 17.87 -15.18 12.58
N GLY A 51 17.87 -15.68 13.83
CA GLY A 51 18.70 -16.79 14.30
C GLY A 51 19.92 -16.29 15.08
N ALA A 52 20.02 -16.64 16.36
CA ALA A 52 21.07 -16.13 17.24
C ALA A 52 22.47 -16.62 16.85
N ASP A 53 22.57 -17.91 16.52
CA ASP A 53 23.81 -18.60 16.12
C ASP A 53 24.14 -18.44 14.63
N ARG A 54 23.35 -17.66 13.88
CA ARG A 54 23.56 -17.42 12.45
C ARG A 54 24.72 -16.45 12.23
N LEU A 55 25.55 -16.76 11.24
CA LEU A 55 26.64 -15.89 10.80
C LEU A 55 26.09 -14.60 10.18
N ILE A 56 26.63 -13.46 10.60
CA ILE A 56 26.12 -12.13 10.24
C ILE A 56 26.17 -11.89 8.72
N ASP A 57 27.20 -12.38 8.05
CA ASP A 57 27.41 -12.24 6.60
C ASP A 57 26.33 -12.95 5.76
N THR A 58 25.68 -13.98 6.31
CA THR A 58 24.62 -14.72 5.61
C THR A 58 23.26 -13.97 5.58
N ILE A 59 23.16 -12.79 6.17
CA ILE A 59 21.91 -12.03 6.30
C ILE A 59 21.64 -11.23 5.03
N ILE A 60 20.55 -11.55 4.31
CA ILE A 60 20.22 -10.88 3.05
C ILE A 60 19.27 -9.68 3.24
N PRO A 61 19.32 -8.66 2.35
CA PRO A 61 18.41 -7.51 2.40
C PRO A 61 16.91 -7.84 2.45
N SER A 62 16.50 -8.95 1.83
CA SER A 62 15.10 -9.39 1.78
C SER A 62 14.56 -9.77 3.17
N GLU A 63 15.37 -10.41 4.02
CA GLU A 63 14.97 -10.80 5.38
C GLU A 63 14.80 -9.59 6.30
N ILE A 64 15.62 -8.55 6.11
CA ILE A 64 15.44 -7.26 6.80
C ILE A 64 14.16 -6.57 6.34
N GLY A 65 13.79 -6.73 5.06
CA GLY A 65 12.49 -6.31 4.52
C GLY A 65 11.32 -7.03 5.19
N GLU A 66 11.39 -8.36 5.27
CA GLU A 66 10.36 -9.20 5.90
C GLU A 66 10.19 -8.90 7.40
N TYR A 67 11.30 -8.75 8.14
CA TYR A 67 11.27 -8.26 9.52
C TYR A 67 10.57 -6.88 9.63
N ASN A 68 10.85 -5.97 8.70
CA ASN A 68 10.22 -4.65 8.67
C ASN A 68 8.72 -4.72 8.32
N GLU A 69 8.27 -5.69 7.52
CA GLU A 69 6.83 -5.89 7.23
C GLU A 69 6.08 -6.52 8.40
N ILE A 70 6.67 -7.52 9.06
CA ILE A 70 6.07 -8.21 10.21
C ILE A 70 6.02 -7.28 11.44
N PHE A 71 7.13 -6.62 11.76
CA PHE A 71 7.29 -5.86 13.01
C PHE A 71 7.18 -4.33 12.84
N GLY A 72 7.25 -3.81 11.62
CA GLY A 72 7.34 -2.36 11.36
C GLY A 72 6.17 -1.71 10.61
N ALA A 73 5.30 -2.47 9.95
CA ALA A 73 4.36 -1.89 8.96
C ALA A 73 2.89 -1.74 9.41
N LYS A 74 2.40 -2.55 10.37
CA LYS A 74 0.95 -2.63 10.67
C LYS A 74 0.43 -1.76 11.82
N THR A 75 1.31 -1.18 12.65
CA THR A 75 0.87 -0.33 13.77
C THR A 75 1.74 0.91 13.90
N ALA A 76 1.14 2.09 13.70
CA ALA A 76 1.81 3.38 13.87
C ALA A 76 1.91 3.81 15.35
N THR A 77 2.32 2.89 16.23
CA THR A 77 2.64 3.22 17.64
C THR A 77 4.03 3.86 17.72
N ARG A 78 4.18 4.80 18.67
CA ARG A 78 5.51 5.32 19.06
C ARG A 78 6.49 4.18 19.31
N ASP A 79 6.03 3.20 20.06
CA ASP A 79 6.74 1.96 20.38
C ASP A 79 7.38 1.33 19.14
N ALA A 80 6.62 1.02 18.08
CA ALA A 80 7.17 0.43 16.86
C ALA A 80 8.28 1.28 16.20
N THR A 81 8.17 2.61 16.23
CA THR A 81 9.24 3.49 15.72
C THR A 81 10.49 3.51 16.59
N GLU A 82 10.35 3.31 17.91
CA GLU A 82 11.45 3.18 18.87
C GLU A 82 12.13 1.79 18.77
N ARG A 83 11.36 0.72 18.48
CA ARG A 83 11.89 -0.63 18.16
C ARG A 83 12.75 -0.61 16.89
N LEU A 84 12.23 -0.04 15.81
CA LEU A 84 12.96 0.02 14.53
C LEU A 84 14.21 0.92 14.60
N SER A 85 14.22 1.96 15.44
CA SER A 85 15.43 2.78 15.61
C SER A 85 16.54 2.01 16.34
N ALA A 86 16.21 1.23 17.36
CA ALA A 86 17.17 0.33 18.03
C ALA A 86 17.79 -0.68 17.04
N VAL A 87 16.97 -1.38 16.25
CA VAL A 87 17.44 -2.36 15.25
C VAL A 87 18.25 -1.69 14.15
N LYS A 88 17.87 -0.50 13.68
CA LYS A 88 18.64 0.23 12.65
C LYS A 88 20.02 0.68 13.16
N LEU A 89 20.11 1.14 14.41
CA LEU A 89 21.38 1.52 15.02
C LEU A 89 22.30 0.29 15.19
N PHE A 90 21.74 -0.88 15.51
CA PHE A 90 22.48 -2.15 15.52
C PHE A 90 23.00 -2.53 14.13
N LEU A 91 22.16 -2.58 13.10
CA LEU A 91 22.59 -2.88 11.72
C LEU A 91 23.62 -1.86 11.20
N THR A 92 23.52 -0.60 11.60
CA THR A 92 24.52 0.45 11.27
C THR A 92 25.85 0.21 11.98
N PHE A 93 25.82 -0.31 13.22
CA PHE A 93 27.02 -0.69 13.96
C PHE A 93 27.73 -1.88 13.32
N LEU A 94 26.99 -2.91 12.89
CA LEU A 94 27.55 -4.07 12.18
C LEU A 94 28.31 -3.63 10.91
N LYS A 95 27.71 -2.74 10.11
CA LYS A 95 28.38 -2.12 8.96
C LYS A 95 29.61 -1.30 9.38
N LYS A 96 29.52 -0.47 10.43
CA LYS A 96 30.63 0.39 10.89
C LYS A 96 31.82 -0.41 11.45
N LYS A 97 31.60 -1.65 11.87
CA LYS A 97 32.63 -2.59 12.32
C LYS A 97 33.14 -3.52 11.22
N GLU A 98 32.76 -3.26 9.96
CA GLU A 98 33.17 -4.04 8.77
C GLU A 98 32.76 -5.52 8.83
N HIS A 99 31.80 -5.88 9.70
CA HIS A 99 31.23 -7.22 9.78
C HIS A 99 30.17 -7.49 8.70
N ILE A 100 29.79 -6.47 7.92
CA ILE A 100 28.85 -6.55 6.78
C ILE A 100 29.22 -5.49 5.75
N GLU A 101 29.49 -5.90 4.51
CA GLU A 101 29.68 -4.96 3.39
C GLU A 101 28.37 -4.27 2.97
N VAL A 102 27.27 -5.03 2.99
CA VAL A 102 25.94 -4.61 2.56
C VAL A 102 25.27 -3.69 3.58
N ASN A 103 24.70 -2.56 3.11
CA ASN A 103 24.02 -1.58 3.95
C ASN A 103 22.61 -2.02 4.38
N LEU A 104 22.50 -3.11 5.14
CA LEU A 104 21.23 -3.68 5.61
C LEU A 104 20.32 -2.65 6.32
N ALA A 105 20.91 -1.68 7.03
CA ALA A 105 20.21 -0.59 7.71
C ALA A 105 19.33 0.29 6.78
N GLN A 106 19.57 0.30 5.46
CA GLN A 106 18.74 1.05 4.50
C GLN A 106 17.40 0.37 4.21
N HIS A 107 17.30 -0.95 4.40
CA HIS A 107 16.08 -1.72 4.16
C HIS A 107 15.07 -1.61 5.33
N LEU A 108 15.53 -1.15 6.50
CA LEU A 108 14.67 -0.82 7.63
C LEU A 108 14.05 0.59 7.50
N ARG A 109 12.73 0.64 7.25
CA ARG A 109 11.96 1.86 6.96
C ARG A 109 11.35 2.47 8.21
N LEU A 110 12.07 3.38 8.87
CA LEU A 110 11.52 4.18 9.97
C LEU A 110 10.59 5.27 9.43
N ARG A 111 9.28 5.18 9.71
CA ARG A 111 8.37 6.31 9.53
C ARG A 111 8.61 7.33 10.64
N LYS A 112 9.43 8.36 10.35
CA LYS A 112 9.67 9.48 11.29
C LYS A 112 8.33 10.11 11.68
N SER A 113 8.00 10.10 12.98
CA SER A 113 6.78 10.73 13.48
C SER A 113 6.85 12.25 13.26
N ARG A 114 6.24 12.71 12.17
CA ARG A 114 5.98 14.11 11.88
C ARG A 114 4.48 14.33 11.89
N THR A 115 4.07 15.31 12.69
CA THR A 115 2.70 15.80 12.80
C THR A 115 2.12 16.12 11.42
N SER A 116 0.92 15.60 11.17
CA SER A 116 -0.04 15.97 10.11
C SER A 116 0.52 16.50 8.78
N SER A 117 0.58 15.63 7.77
CA SER A 117 0.00 15.97 6.46
C SER A 117 -0.60 14.72 5.80
N ARG A 118 -1.73 14.90 5.13
CA ARG A 118 -2.68 13.84 4.75
C ARG A 118 -2.25 13.15 3.44
N ALA A 119 -1.12 12.44 3.47
CA ALA A 119 -0.74 11.56 2.37
C ALA A 119 -1.71 10.36 2.33
N VAL A 120 -2.39 10.18 1.19
CA VAL A 120 -3.30 9.06 0.96
C VAL A 120 -2.51 7.75 1.02
N VAL A 121 -2.73 6.97 2.07
CA VAL A 121 -2.14 5.63 2.20
C VAL A 121 -2.93 4.70 1.30
N VAL A 122 -2.36 4.30 0.16
CA VAL A 122 -2.82 3.15 -0.60
C VAL A 122 -2.52 1.91 0.23
N GLN A 123 -3.46 1.56 1.11
CA GLN A 123 -3.45 0.31 1.86
C GLN A 123 -3.79 -0.82 0.90
N ASN A 124 -2.84 -1.74 0.70
CA ASN A 124 -3.09 -3.03 0.05
C ASN A 124 -2.84 -4.23 0.99
N PRO A 125 -3.57 -4.36 2.11
CA PRO A 125 -3.75 -5.64 2.77
C PRO A 125 -4.90 -6.37 2.06
N THR A 126 -4.58 -7.18 1.04
CA THR A 126 -5.55 -8.07 0.35
C THR A 126 -6.93 -7.44 0.19
N ARG A 127 -6.99 -6.24 -0.41
CA ARG A 127 -8.17 -5.39 -0.39
C ARG A 127 -9.24 -5.99 -1.31
N SER A 128 -10.08 -6.86 -0.74
CA SER A 128 -11.27 -7.37 -1.38
C SER A 128 -12.18 -6.21 -1.72
N VAL A 129 -12.22 -5.85 -3.01
CA VAL A 129 -13.06 -4.75 -3.49
C VAL A 129 -14.49 -5.29 -3.54
N LYS A 130 -15.37 -4.74 -2.69
CA LYS A 130 -16.75 -5.21 -2.60
C LYS A 130 -17.58 -4.61 -3.72
N LEU A 131 -17.73 -5.32 -4.83
CA LEU A 131 -18.52 -4.87 -5.97
C LEU A 131 -19.97 -5.35 -5.86
N THR A 132 -20.92 -4.52 -6.23
CA THR A 132 -22.30 -4.99 -6.45
C THR A 132 -22.35 -5.90 -7.68
N GLN A 133 -23.31 -6.83 -7.74
CA GLN A 133 -23.51 -7.69 -8.91
C GLN A 133 -23.73 -6.87 -10.21
N SER A 134 -24.38 -5.69 -10.11
CA SER A 134 -24.48 -4.73 -11.23
C SER A 134 -23.10 -4.22 -11.64
N GLY A 135 -22.33 -3.69 -10.69
CA GLY A 135 -21.00 -3.13 -10.95
C GLY A 135 -20.02 -4.13 -11.54
N TYR A 136 -20.04 -5.37 -11.07
CA TYR A 136 -19.25 -6.46 -11.67
C TYR A 136 -19.63 -6.70 -13.14
N ASN A 137 -20.92 -6.75 -13.44
CA ASN A 137 -21.43 -6.93 -14.81
C ASN A 137 -21.09 -5.72 -15.70
N ASP A 138 -21.21 -4.51 -15.16
CA ASP A 138 -20.90 -3.26 -15.85
C ASP A 138 -19.39 -3.12 -16.15
N MET A 139 -18.51 -3.50 -15.20
CA MET A 139 -17.06 -3.56 -15.40
C MET A 139 -16.66 -4.66 -16.40
N THR A 140 -17.31 -5.82 -16.37
CA THR A 140 -17.04 -6.91 -17.31
C THR A 140 -17.41 -6.51 -18.76
N LYS A 141 -18.54 -5.81 -18.94
CA LYS A 141 -18.92 -5.24 -20.25
C LYS A 141 -17.92 -4.19 -20.72
N GLN A 142 -17.52 -3.26 -19.85
CA GLN A 142 -16.52 -2.24 -20.17
C GLN A 142 -15.17 -2.86 -20.57
N LEU A 143 -14.73 -3.91 -19.87
CA LEU A 143 -13.52 -4.64 -20.20
C LEU A 143 -13.60 -5.28 -21.61
N ALA A 144 -14.71 -5.92 -21.95
CA ALA A 144 -14.91 -6.49 -23.29
C ALA A 144 -14.83 -5.40 -24.38
N SER A 145 -15.55 -4.29 -24.22
CA SER A 145 -15.51 -3.19 -25.19
C SER A 145 -14.13 -2.54 -25.32
N LEU A 146 -13.38 -2.40 -24.22
CA LEU A 146 -11.99 -1.91 -24.27
C LEU A 146 -11.03 -2.91 -24.93
N GLN A 147 -11.27 -4.22 -24.80
CA GLN A 147 -10.50 -5.25 -25.51
C GLN A 147 -10.76 -5.20 -27.03
N GLU A 148 -12.01 -4.98 -27.46
CA GLU A 148 -12.35 -4.73 -28.87
C GLU A 148 -11.72 -3.43 -29.40
N GLU A 149 -11.78 -2.34 -28.62
CA GLU A 149 -11.16 -1.06 -28.95
C GLU A 149 -9.64 -1.20 -29.10
N ARG A 150 -8.97 -1.95 -28.21
CA ARG A 150 -7.54 -2.24 -28.31
C ARG A 150 -7.17 -2.92 -29.64
N ILE A 151 -8.01 -3.81 -30.17
CA ILE A 151 -7.75 -4.47 -31.46
C ILE A 151 -7.84 -3.44 -32.60
N LYS A 152 -8.84 -2.55 -32.58
CA LYS A 152 -8.99 -1.46 -33.56
C LYS A 152 -7.80 -0.52 -33.54
N ILE A 153 -7.39 -0.06 -32.36
CA ILE A 153 -6.22 0.82 -32.17
C ILE A 153 -4.94 0.16 -32.72
N VAL A 154 -4.73 -1.15 -32.51
CA VAL A 154 -3.57 -1.85 -33.07
C VAL A 154 -3.60 -1.87 -34.61
N ALA A 155 -4.77 -2.07 -35.22
CA ALA A 155 -4.92 -1.99 -36.67
C ALA A 155 -4.69 -0.56 -37.20
N ASP A 156 -5.12 0.47 -36.47
CA ASP A 156 -4.88 1.87 -36.82
C ASP A 156 -3.41 2.27 -36.67
N ILE A 157 -2.71 1.79 -35.64
CA ILE A 157 -1.24 1.91 -35.51
C ILE A 157 -0.54 1.26 -36.71
N GLN A 158 -0.96 0.06 -37.13
CA GLN A 158 -0.37 -0.62 -38.28
C GLN A 158 -0.61 0.17 -39.59
N ARG A 159 -1.81 0.73 -39.77
CA ARG A 159 -2.13 1.57 -40.93
C ARG A 159 -1.29 2.86 -40.94
N ALA A 160 -1.22 3.56 -39.81
CA ALA A 160 -0.44 4.79 -39.69
C ALA A 160 1.08 4.56 -39.82
N ALA A 161 1.59 3.40 -39.37
CA ALA A 161 2.99 3.02 -39.52
C ALA A 161 3.37 2.61 -40.96
N ALA A 162 2.40 2.21 -41.79
CA ALA A 162 2.63 1.88 -43.19
C ALA A 162 2.78 3.12 -44.09
N ASP A 163 2.38 4.31 -43.60
CA ASP A 163 2.37 5.57 -44.35
C ASP A 163 3.78 6.17 -44.61
N GLY A 164 4.82 5.54 -44.07
CA GLY A 164 6.22 5.75 -44.49
C GLY A 164 6.92 7.00 -43.94
N ASP A 165 6.20 8.10 -43.72
CA ASP A 165 6.74 9.24 -42.96
C ASP A 165 6.57 8.99 -41.46
N VAL A 166 7.69 8.86 -40.76
CA VAL A 166 7.76 8.51 -39.33
C VAL A 166 8.12 9.72 -38.47
N ARG A 167 8.50 10.86 -39.08
CA ARG A 167 9.13 11.97 -38.34
C ARG A 167 8.15 13.03 -37.84
N GLU A 168 6.98 13.16 -38.46
CA GLU A 168 5.90 14.09 -38.06
C GLU A 168 4.50 13.42 -38.08
N ASN A 169 4.45 12.11 -37.82
CA ASN A 169 3.23 11.31 -37.94
C ASN A 169 2.30 11.45 -36.71
N ALA A 170 1.62 12.60 -36.63
CA ALA A 170 0.60 12.89 -35.61
C ALA A 170 -0.46 11.76 -35.44
N PRO A 171 -1.01 11.12 -36.50
CA PRO A 171 -1.92 10.00 -36.30
C PRO A 171 -1.27 8.75 -35.66
N LEU A 172 0.00 8.47 -35.93
CA LEU A 172 0.74 7.38 -35.27
C LEU A 172 0.97 7.67 -33.77
N GLU A 173 1.31 8.91 -33.41
CA GLU A 173 1.46 9.31 -32.00
C GLU A 173 0.12 9.25 -31.25
N ALA A 174 -0.95 9.81 -31.83
CA ALA A 174 -2.29 9.75 -31.27
C ALA A 174 -2.78 8.30 -31.07
N ALA A 175 -2.52 7.41 -32.03
CA ALA A 175 -2.90 6.00 -31.91
C ALA A 175 -2.09 5.26 -30.84
N ARG A 176 -0.80 5.60 -30.65
CA ARG A 176 0.04 5.07 -29.55
C ARG A 176 -0.43 5.57 -28.18
N GLU A 177 -0.82 6.84 -28.06
CA GLU A 177 -1.36 7.39 -26.81
C GLU A 177 -2.70 6.74 -26.47
N ALA A 178 -3.60 6.61 -27.45
CA ALA A 178 -4.86 5.87 -27.29
C ALA A 178 -4.63 4.42 -26.85
N GLN A 179 -3.63 3.72 -27.42
CA GLN A 179 -3.25 2.37 -27.01
C GLN A 179 -2.79 2.35 -25.54
N GLY A 180 -1.96 3.31 -25.13
CA GLY A 180 -1.50 3.46 -23.75
C GLY A 180 -2.65 3.66 -22.77
N MET A 181 -3.58 4.56 -23.09
CA MET A 181 -4.79 4.82 -22.29
C MET A 181 -5.70 3.59 -22.20
N ALA A 182 -5.98 2.92 -23.31
CA ALA A 182 -6.82 1.73 -23.35
C ALA A 182 -6.20 0.57 -22.55
N VAL A 183 -4.91 0.28 -22.75
CA VAL A 183 -4.19 -0.77 -22.00
C VAL A 183 -4.08 -0.43 -20.50
N GLY A 184 -3.92 0.85 -20.15
CA GLY A 184 -3.97 1.32 -18.77
C GLY A 184 -5.30 1.00 -18.09
N LYS A 185 -6.42 1.40 -18.71
CA LYS A 185 -7.78 1.12 -18.23
C LYS A 185 -8.09 -0.37 -18.12
N ILE A 186 -7.71 -1.16 -19.14
CA ILE A 186 -7.88 -2.63 -19.12
C ILE A 186 -7.17 -3.22 -17.89
N ARG A 187 -5.91 -2.85 -17.65
CA ARG A 187 -5.15 -3.35 -16.50
C ARG A 187 -5.76 -2.96 -15.15
N GLU A 188 -6.29 -1.75 -15.02
CA GLU A 188 -6.97 -1.27 -13.81
C GLU A 188 -8.26 -2.05 -13.53
N ILE A 189 -9.08 -2.26 -14.57
CA ILE A 189 -10.32 -3.03 -14.48
C ILE A 189 -10.02 -4.51 -14.19
N GLU A 190 -9.06 -5.12 -14.88
CA GLU A 190 -8.61 -6.50 -14.60
C GLU A 190 -8.07 -6.66 -13.17
N ALA A 191 -7.24 -5.73 -12.70
CA ALA A 191 -6.70 -5.77 -11.35
C ALA A 191 -7.81 -5.66 -10.29
N THR A 192 -8.81 -4.80 -10.55
CA THR A 192 -9.99 -4.66 -9.68
C THR A 192 -10.83 -5.94 -9.68
N LEU A 193 -11.17 -6.49 -10.85
CA LEU A 193 -12.00 -7.70 -10.96
C LEU A 193 -11.31 -8.93 -10.32
N LYS A 194 -9.99 -9.05 -10.42
CA LYS A 194 -9.20 -10.14 -9.79
C LYS A 194 -9.28 -10.16 -8.26
N VAL A 195 -9.54 -9.02 -7.61
CA VAL A 195 -9.70 -8.91 -6.15
C VAL A 195 -11.14 -8.58 -5.75
N ALA A 196 -12.08 -8.63 -6.69
CA ALA A 196 -13.47 -8.30 -6.42
C ALA A 196 -14.16 -9.42 -5.66
N VAL A 197 -14.89 -9.05 -4.61
CA VAL A 197 -15.88 -9.92 -3.96
C VAL A 197 -17.25 -9.36 -4.29
N ILE A 198 -18.07 -10.16 -4.95
CA ILE A 198 -19.44 -9.78 -5.27
C ILE A 198 -20.25 -9.76 -3.96
N ILE A 199 -20.94 -8.66 -3.71
CA ILE A 199 -21.88 -8.51 -2.61
C ILE A 199 -23.30 -8.31 -3.14
N ASP A 200 -24.25 -9.05 -2.57
CA ASP A 200 -25.67 -8.79 -2.76
C ASP A 200 -26.22 -7.98 -1.58
N ALA A 201 -26.96 -6.92 -1.88
CA ALA A 201 -27.58 -6.08 -0.86
C ALA A 201 -28.76 -6.76 -0.15
N SER A 202 -29.36 -7.77 -0.80
CA SER A 202 -30.53 -8.52 -0.31
C SER A 202 -30.19 -9.44 0.87
N GLU A 203 -28.92 -9.84 1.00
CA GLU A 203 -28.41 -10.73 2.06
C GLU A 203 -27.82 -9.96 3.25
N GLN A 204 -27.98 -8.64 3.31
CA GLN A 204 -27.41 -7.78 4.36
C GLN A 204 -28.50 -7.20 5.27
N ASP A 205 -28.07 -6.81 6.47
CA ASP A 205 -28.92 -6.33 7.55
C ASP A 205 -29.61 -4.99 7.17
N ALA A 206 -30.86 -5.05 6.70
CA ALA A 206 -31.60 -3.87 6.20
C ALA A 206 -31.75 -2.72 7.23
N THR A 207 -31.50 -3.02 8.51
CA THR A 207 -31.47 -2.11 9.65
C THR A 207 -30.36 -1.04 9.54
N ARG A 208 -29.28 -1.30 8.80
CA ARG A 208 -28.10 -0.43 8.67
C ARG A 208 -27.79 -0.14 7.21
N VAL A 209 -27.19 1.03 6.97
CA VAL A 209 -26.70 1.39 5.63
C VAL A 209 -25.41 0.64 5.32
N HIS A 210 -25.47 -0.24 4.33
CA HIS A 210 -24.36 -1.06 3.84
C HIS A 210 -23.96 -0.67 2.40
N ILE A 211 -22.87 -1.26 1.91
CA ILE A 211 -22.47 -1.13 0.51
C ILE A 211 -23.51 -1.91 -0.34
N GLY A 212 -23.96 -1.31 -1.43
CA GLY A 212 -25.04 -1.81 -2.28
C GLY A 212 -26.42 -1.26 -1.93
N SER A 213 -26.66 -0.83 -0.67
CA SER A 213 -27.95 -0.33 -0.20
C SER A 213 -28.41 0.91 -0.97
N LYS A 214 -29.71 0.96 -1.31
CA LYS A 214 -30.38 2.15 -1.85
C LYS A 214 -30.96 2.91 -0.68
N ILE A 215 -30.49 4.14 -0.49
CA ILE A 215 -30.95 5.02 0.57
C ILE A 215 -31.72 6.22 0.03
N GLU A 216 -32.63 6.72 0.85
CA GLU A 216 -33.33 7.99 0.64
C GLU A 216 -32.86 8.98 1.72
N LEU A 217 -32.32 10.12 1.27
CA LEU A 217 -31.86 11.22 2.11
C LEU A 217 -32.81 12.40 1.97
N THR A 218 -33.37 12.85 3.09
CA THR A 218 -34.16 14.09 3.14
C THR A 218 -33.31 15.19 3.78
N ASP A 219 -33.05 16.25 3.03
CA ASP A 219 -32.39 17.47 3.51
C ASP A 219 -33.30 18.21 4.50
N THR A 220 -32.83 18.45 5.73
CA THR A 220 -33.69 19.03 6.79
C THR A 220 -33.97 20.52 6.62
N GLU A 221 -33.12 21.24 5.88
CA GLU A 221 -33.26 22.69 5.67
C GLU A 221 -34.15 22.98 4.46
N THR A 222 -34.04 22.17 3.40
CA THR A 222 -34.78 22.37 2.14
C THR A 222 -35.96 21.41 1.93
N ASN A 223 -36.15 20.43 2.82
CA ASN A 223 -37.10 19.32 2.68
C ASN A 223 -37.00 18.55 1.35
N LYS A 224 -35.85 18.62 0.67
CA LYS A 224 -35.60 17.91 -0.58
C LYS A 224 -35.20 16.48 -0.30
N THR A 225 -35.95 15.55 -0.87
CA THR A 225 -35.66 14.12 -0.80
C THR A 225 -34.89 13.66 -2.04
N ILE A 226 -33.75 13.01 -1.84
CA ILE A 226 -32.84 12.55 -2.88
C ILE A 226 -32.51 11.07 -2.65
N LYS A 227 -32.62 10.27 -3.71
CA LYS A 227 -32.32 8.83 -3.68
C LYS A 227 -30.91 8.57 -4.17
N TYR A 228 -30.15 7.79 -3.42
CA TYR A 228 -28.79 7.40 -3.77
C TYR A 228 -28.55 5.92 -3.51
N GLN A 229 -27.73 5.27 -4.33
CA GLN A 229 -27.19 3.95 -4.04
C GLN A 229 -25.76 4.10 -3.52
N LEU A 230 -25.44 3.48 -2.39
CA LEU A 230 -24.10 3.52 -1.82
C LEU A 230 -23.24 2.42 -2.44
N VAL A 231 -22.09 2.76 -3.02
CA VAL A 231 -21.23 1.83 -3.76
C VAL A 231 -19.73 2.06 -3.47
N GLU A 232 -18.86 1.15 -3.91
CA GLU A 232 -17.41 1.39 -3.88
C GLU A 232 -17.00 2.54 -4.85
N PRO A 233 -15.82 3.17 -4.66
CA PRO A 233 -15.32 4.22 -5.55
C PRO A 233 -15.35 3.87 -7.05
N ASN A 234 -15.09 2.60 -7.37
CA ASN A 234 -14.96 2.12 -8.74
C ASN A 234 -16.31 1.99 -9.48
N GLU A 235 -17.43 1.97 -8.74
CA GLU A 235 -18.80 1.95 -9.28
C GLU A 235 -19.50 3.31 -9.20
N ALA A 236 -18.85 4.31 -8.59
CA ALA A 236 -19.47 5.58 -8.26
C ALA A 236 -19.77 6.40 -9.52
N ASN A 237 -21.05 6.74 -9.71
CA ASN A 237 -21.52 7.52 -10.83
C ASN A 237 -22.64 8.46 -10.35
N PRO A 238 -22.34 9.75 -10.11
CA PRO A 238 -23.31 10.70 -9.59
C PRO A 238 -24.48 10.97 -10.55
N LEU A 239 -24.31 10.76 -11.87
CA LEU A 239 -25.37 10.88 -12.87
C LEU A 239 -26.39 9.72 -12.77
N ALA A 240 -25.93 8.55 -12.33
CA ALA A 240 -26.77 7.37 -12.07
C ALA A 240 -27.23 7.28 -10.60
N SER A 241 -27.13 8.36 -9.82
CA SER A 241 -27.37 8.40 -8.38
C SER A 241 -26.54 7.37 -7.56
N LYS A 242 -25.39 6.91 -8.07
CA LYS A 242 -24.46 6.03 -7.35
C LYS A 242 -23.39 6.87 -6.64
N ILE A 243 -23.39 6.87 -5.31
CA ILE A 243 -22.44 7.61 -4.47
C ILE A 243 -21.39 6.66 -3.89
N SER A 244 -20.11 7.06 -3.93
CA SER A 244 -19.04 6.31 -3.29
C SER A 244 -19.07 6.40 -1.77
N ILE A 245 -18.80 5.30 -1.07
CA ILE A 245 -18.52 5.28 0.37
C ILE A 245 -17.43 6.26 0.83
N VAL A 246 -16.43 6.59 -0.02
CA VAL A 246 -15.35 7.53 0.35
C VAL A 246 -15.72 9.01 0.15
N SER A 247 -16.92 9.29 -0.38
CA SER A 247 -17.41 10.67 -0.53
C SER A 247 -17.84 11.25 0.84
N PRO A 248 -17.89 12.59 1.01
CA PRO A 248 -18.32 13.20 2.27
C PRO A 248 -19.73 12.79 2.71
N VAL A 249 -20.64 12.58 1.76
CA VAL A 249 -21.99 12.04 2.01
C VAL A 249 -21.90 10.56 2.36
N GLY A 250 -21.24 9.76 1.52
CA GLY A 250 -21.11 8.30 1.67
C GLY A 250 -20.47 7.86 2.98
N SER A 251 -19.43 8.56 3.43
CA SER A 251 -18.75 8.27 4.70
C SER A 251 -19.56 8.69 5.93
N ALA A 252 -20.50 9.64 5.79
CA ALA A 252 -21.37 10.10 6.87
C ALA A 252 -22.62 9.24 7.05
N ILE A 253 -23.05 8.50 6.02
CA ILE A 253 -24.21 7.59 6.06
C ILE A 253 -23.83 6.13 6.36
N LEU A 254 -22.60 5.72 6.05
CA LEU A 254 -22.17 4.32 6.16
C LEU A 254 -22.28 3.81 7.60
N GLY A 255 -23.02 2.72 7.81
CA GLY A 255 -23.24 2.10 9.12
C GLY A 255 -24.29 2.78 10.01
N HIS A 256 -24.86 3.92 9.61
CA HIS A 256 -26.00 4.54 10.28
C HIS A 256 -27.30 3.75 10.08
N ARG A 257 -28.30 4.05 10.90
CA ARG A 257 -29.62 3.41 10.88
C ARG A 257 -30.68 4.26 10.17
N LEU A 258 -31.78 3.62 9.82
CA LEU A 258 -33.02 4.30 9.45
C LEU A 258 -33.45 5.27 10.55
N GLY A 259 -33.77 6.51 10.16
CA GLY A 259 -34.20 7.58 11.05
C GLY A 259 -33.07 8.48 11.55
N ASP A 260 -31.80 8.08 11.43
CA ASP A 260 -30.65 8.87 11.88
C ASP A 260 -30.51 10.18 11.07
N GLU A 261 -30.03 11.23 11.75
CA GLU A 261 -29.65 12.51 11.14
C GLU A 261 -28.12 12.64 11.08
N VAL A 262 -27.60 12.86 9.87
CA VAL A 262 -26.16 12.94 9.59
C VAL A 262 -25.80 14.34 9.12
N LYS A 263 -24.71 14.90 9.68
CA LYS A 263 -24.21 16.25 9.33
C LYS A 263 -23.06 16.13 8.35
N VAL A 264 -23.29 16.50 7.10
CA VAL A 264 -22.30 16.42 6.03
C VAL A 264 -21.68 17.79 5.80
N LYS A 265 -20.35 17.86 5.93
CA LYS A 265 -19.58 19.04 5.49
C LYS A 265 -19.40 18.97 3.97
N THR A 266 -20.17 19.77 3.24
CA THR A 266 -19.98 19.96 1.81
C THR A 266 -19.13 21.21 1.54
N PRO A 267 -18.49 21.35 0.37
CA PRO A 267 -17.78 22.58 0.02
C PRO A 267 -18.65 23.85 -0.03
N ARG A 268 -19.99 23.71 -0.04
CA ARG A 268 -20.95 24.82 -0.09
C ARG A 268 -21.62 25.13 1.26
N GLY A 269 -21.39 24.32 2.29
CA GLY A 269 -22.05 24.45 3.59
C GLY A 269 -22.11 23.15 4.40
N ASN A 270 -22.48 23.26 5.67
CA ASN A 270 -22.79 22.11 6.53
C ASN A 270 -24.28 21.76 6.36
N ASN A 271 -24.59 20.73 5.58
CA ASN A 271 -25.98 20.31 5.37
C ASN A 271 -26.31 19.17 6.33
N THR A 272 -27.54 19.12 6.82
CA THR A 272 -28.03 18.00 7.65
C THR A 272 -29.02 17.16 6.84
N TYR A 273 -28.78 15.85 6.79
CA TYR A 273 -29.60 14.89 6.04
C TYR A 273 -30.17 13.85 7.00
N LYS A 274 -31.45 13.54 6.83
CA LYS A 274 -32.13 12.45 7.54
C LYS A 274 -32.26 11.23 6.64
N ILE A 275 -31.88 10.06 7.15
CA ILE A 275 -31.97 8.79 6.43
C ILE A 275 -33.40 8.25 6.59
N SER A 276 -34.22 8.30 5.54
CA SER A 276 -35.66 8.00 5.63
C SER A 276 -36.05 6.61 5.14
N LYS A 277 -35.28 6.00 4.22
CA LYS A 277 -35.54 4.64 3.72
C LYS A 277 -34.25 3.93 3.27
N THR A 278 -34.19 2.62 3.49
CA THR A 278 -33.22 1.65 2.94
C THR A 278 -34.00 0.62 2.13
N ALA A 279 -33.44 0.19 1.00
CA ALA A 279 -33.95 -0.85 0.10
C ALA A 279 -32.81 -1.44 -0.75
#